data_AF-A0A497Q5X4-F1
#
_entry.id   AF-A0A497Q5X4-F1
#
_cell.length_a   1.000
_cell.length_b   1.000
_cell.length_c   1.000
_cell.angle_alpha   90.00
_cell.angle_beta   90.00
_cell.angle_gamma   90.00
#
_symmetry.space_group_name_H-M   'P 1'
#
loop_
_entity.id
_entity.type
_entity.pdbx_description
1 polymer ?
#
loop_
_entity_poly.entity_id
_entity_poly.type
_entity_poly.pdbx_seq_one_letter_code
_entity_poly.pdbx_strand_id
1 'polypeptide(L)'
;METINGRAVNATATLRDQLETLSVCDRWPVRIHVLFLMSILVLVLYGYYVLLCLVSTMENVIMTGVLFLAIQLAFGLLGSRWWYRGGTVVRQKLRLIDASTLRGWKRIETKIVASDVGRIFERIQVLLDSNESLPDDLSDLGWFIVVVYSVIATFAAVLRDISAGLCLSVVAVHGAVWVALFVRSYLTTPTSERSESTAHLEYVILSRLNSVSKGAGTCRPVMLAVWRRKKNTSVLSDFAVRVYARDDDGEALLEYSTGLSKDRKECLCILKGADEGQLGSVISSTGISRWTLVASGEESIAVCRGGSRILLCDPSSWTPALSEVDAVSQELTRTVSAILEKLGANCSCHS
;
A
#
# COMPACT_ATOMS: atom_id res chain seq x y z
N MET A 1 -10.38 -23.33 -17.15
CA MET A 1 -9.30 -24.33 -16.96
C MET A 1 -8.10 -23.85 -17.74
N GLU A 2 -7.23 -23.08 -17.10
CA GLU A 2 -5.94 -22.68 -17.69
C GLU A 2 -4.86 -23.58 -17.10
N THR A 3 -4.22 -24.34 -17.97
CA THR A 3 -3.08 -25.22 -17.68
C THR A 3 -1.87 -24.38 -17.31
N ILE A 4 -1.48 -24.44 -16.04
CA ILE A 4 -0.22 -23.89 -15.53
C ILE A 4 0.86 -24.94 -15.85
N ASN A 5 1.43 -24.89 -17.05
CA ASN A 5 2.70 -25.56 -17.29
C ASN A 5 3.54 -24.75 -18.28
N GLY A 6 4.48 -24.01 -17.71
CA GLY A 6 5.37 -23.10 -18.43
C GLY A 6 6.35 -22.42 -17.47
N ARG A 7 7.05 -23.19 -16.62
CA ARG A 7 8.16 -22.68 -15.81
C ARG A 7 9.38 -22.48 -16.69
N ALA A 8 9.39 -21.38 -17.44
CA ALA A 8 10.62 -20.82 -17.96
C ALA A 8 11.32 -20.08 -16.81
N VAL A 9 12.34 -20.72 -16.22
CA VAL A 9 13.33 -20.06 -15.36
C VAL A 9 14.19 -19.16 -16.25
N ASN A 10 13.61 -18.06 -16.72
CA ASN A 10 14.27 -17.09 -17.59
C ASN A 10 14.74 -15.89 -16.78
N ALA A 11 16.07 -15.70 -16.80
CA ALA A 11 16.86 -14.57 -16.31
C ALA A 11 16.58 -14.20 -14.84
N THR A 12 17.60 -14.37 -13.99
CA THR A 12 17.68 -13.77 -12.66
C THR A 12 17.66 -12.25 -12.80
N ALA A 13 16.46 -11.67 -12.98
CA ALA A 13 16.25 -10.26 -12.74
C ALA A 13 16.69 -10.02 -11.30
N THR A 14 17.68 -9.16 -11.14
CA THR A 14 18.28 -8.94 -9.83
C THR A 14 17.24 -8.29 -8.94
N LEU A 15 17.33 -8.51 -7.63
CA LEU A 15 16.48 -7.82 -6.65
C LEU A 15 16.52 -6.30 -6.87
N ARG A 16 17.69 -5.76 -7.23
CA ARG A 16 17.90 -4.36 -7.58
C ARG A 16 16.97 -3.91 -8.71
N ASP A 17 16.90 -4.64 -9.82
CA ASP A 17 16.01 -4.30 -10.94
C ASP A 17 14.53 -4.28 -10.52
N GLN A 18 14.13 -5.17 -9.61
CA GLN A 18 12.77 -5.19 -9.08
C GLN A 18 12.48 -3.98 -8.17
N LEU A 19 13.43 -3.60 -7.32
CA LEU A 19 13.29 -2.45 -6.42
C LEU A 19 13.28 -1.11 -7.17
N GLU A 20 14.00 -1.00 -8.28
CA GLU A 20 14.00 0.19 -9.14
C GLU A 20 12.67 0.36 -9.88
N THR A 21 12.01 -0.75 -10.24
CA THR A 21 10.72 -0.76 -10.96
C THR A 21 9.50 -0.96 -10.06
N LEU A 22 9.70 -0.92 -8.75
CA LEU A 22 8.67 -1.20 -7.76
C LEU A 22 7.58 -0.12 -7.78
N SER A 23 6.33 -0.55 -8.02
CA SER A 23 5.14 0.27 -7.86
C SER A 23 4.32 -0.24 -6.70
N VAL A 24 4.11 0.64 -5.72
CA VAL A 24 3.52 0.27 -4.43
C VAL A 24 2.04 0.66 -4.35
N CYS A 25 1.62 1.76 -5.00
CA CYS A 25 0.30 2.35 -4.77
C CYS A 25 -0.58 2.41 -6.03
N ASP A 26 -1.86 2.11 -5.88
CA ASP A 26 -2.84 2.33 -6.95
C ASP A 26 -3.20 3.82 -7.05
N ARG A 27 -2.77 4.45 -8.14
CA ARG A 27 -3.00 5.88 -8.40
C ARG A 27 -4.28 6.15 -9.19
N TRP A 28 -4.94 5.13 -9.75
CA TRP A 28 -6.07 5.36 -10.64
C TRP A 28 -7.32 5.91 -9.92
N PRO A 29 -7.76 5.35 -8.78
CA PRO A 29 -8.87 5.91 -8.00
C PRO A 29 -8.55 7.33 -7.51
N VAL A 30 -7.29 7.59 -7.15
CA VAL A 30 -6.81 8.90 -6.71
C VAL A 30 -6.91 9.92 -7.85
N ARG A 31 -6.48 9.57 -9.06
CA ARG A 31 -6.60 10.46 -10.24
C ARG A 31 -8.05 10.85 -10.52
N ILE A 32 -8.97 9.89 -10.48
CA ILE A 32 -10.40 10.17 -10.69
C ILE A 32 -10.94 11.12 -9.61
N HIS A 33 -10.59 10.89 -8.35
CA HIS A 33 -11.01 11.77 -7.26
C HIS A 33 -10.42 13.19 -7.39
N VAL A 34 -9.14 13.30 -7.77
CA VAL A 34 -8.50 14.60 -8.03
C VAL A 34 -9.20 15.32 -9.17
N LEU A 35 -9.48 14.66 -10.29
CA LEU A 35 -10.20 15.26 -11.41
C LEU A 35 -11.61 15.72 -11.00
N PHE A 36 -12.35 14.89 -10.26
CA PHE A 36 -13.67 15.24 -9.75
C PHE A 36 -13.63 16.48 -8.84
N LEU A 37 -12.68 16.53 -7.90
CA LEU A 37 -12.49 17.68 -7.04
C LEU A 37 -12.13 18.92 -7.87
N MET A 38 -11.15 18.84 -8.78
CA MET A 38 -10.76 19.99 -9.62
C MET A 38 -11.94 20.51 -10.47
N SER A 39 -12.85 19.65 -10.92
CA SER A 39 -14.08 20.10 -11.58
C SER A 39 -14.99 20.89 -10.63
N ILE A 40 -15.15 20.43 -9.38
CA ILE A 40 -15.89 21.18 -8.34
C ILE A 40 -15.20 22.53 -8.05
N LEU A 41 -13.86 22.56 -7.99
CA LEU A 41 -13.11 23.80 -7.79
C LEU A 41 -13.47 24.85 -8.83
N VAL A 42 -13.45 24.49 -10.12
CA VAL A 42 -13.77 25.41 -11.20
C VAL A 42 -15.18 25.95 -11.07
N LEU A 43 -16.16 25.08 -10.75
CA LEU A 43 -17.55 25.49 -10.56
C LEU A 43 -17.72 26.45 -9.38
N VAL A 44 -17.06 26.17 -8.25
CA VAL A 44 -17.09 27.02 -7.05
C VAL A 44 -16.42 28.36 -7.33
N LEU A 45 -15.27 28.39 -8.00
CA LEU A 45 -14.58 29.62 -8.37
C LEU A 45 -15.42 30.47 -9.34
N TYR A 46 -16.11 29.84 -10.29
CA TYR A 46 -17.03 30.55 -11.19
C TYR A 46 -18.22 31.15 -10.43
N GLY A 47 -18.87 30.38 -9.55
CA GLY A 47 -19.95 30.89 -8.72
C GLY A 47 -19.49 32.02 -7.79
N TYR A 48 -18.29 31.90 -7.23
CA TYR A 48 -17.66 32.92 -6.41
C TYR A 48 -17.37 34.20 -7.21
N TYR A 49 -16.87 34.08 -8.45
CA TYR A 49 -16.69 35.21 -9.36
C TYR A 49 -18.00 35.94 -9.66
N VAL A 50 -19.05 35.20 -10.02
CA VAL A 50 -20.38 35.79 -10.29
C VAL A 50 -20.92 36.49 -9.04
N LEU A 51 -20.76 35.91 -7.85
CA LEU A 51 -21.16 36.53 -6.59
C LEU A 51 -20.45 37.87 -6.34
N LEU A 52 -19.12 37.92 -6.53
CA LEU A 52 -18.36 39.16 -6.38
C LEU A 52 -18.80 40.23 -7.39
N CYS A 53 -19.09 39.83 -8.64
CA CYS A 53 -19.65 40.74 -9.65
C CYS A 53 -21.06 41.23 -9.28
N LEU A 54 -21.91 40.42 -8.65
CA LEU A 54 -23.22 40.87 -8.17
C LEU A 54 -23.09 41.88 -7.02
N VAL A 55 -22.13 41.68 -6.11
CA VAL A 55 -21.85 42.66 -5.05
C VAL A 55 -21.40 43.98 -5.65
N SER A 56 -20.65 43.95 -6.76
CA SER A 56 -20.17 45.16 -7.45
C SER A 56 -21.26 46.06 -8.01
N THR A 57 -22.49 45.57 -8.18
CA THR A 57 -23.60 46.38 -8.72
C THR A 57 -24.36 47.17 -7.65
N MET A 58 -23.96 47.10 -6.39
CA MET A 58 -24.60 47.84 -5.30
C MET A 58 -24.21 49.32 -5.31
N GLU A 59 -25.18 50.22 -5.13
CA GLU A 59 -24.97 51.67 -5.23
C GLU A 59 -24.19 52.27 -4.04
N ASN A 60 -24.26 51.65 -2.86
CA ASN A 60 -23.60 52.16 -1.66
C ASN A 60 -22.15 51.64 -1.57
N VAL A 61 -21.19 52.50 -1.89
CA VAL A 61 -19.74 52.16 -1.92
C VAL A 61 -19.25 51.56 -0.60
N ILE A 62 -19.66 52.12 0.55
CA ILE A 62 -19.20 51.67 1.86
C ILE A 62 -19.73 50.26 2.14
N MET A 63 -21.03 50.05 1.97
CA MET A 63 -21.65 48.74 2.20
C MET A 63 -21.10 47.70 1.21
N THR A 64 -20.87 48.10 -0.03
CA THR A 64 -20.27 47.26 -1.07
C THR A 64 -18.86 46.80 -0.65
N GLY A 65 -18.01 47.72 -0.19
CA GLY A 65 -16.67 47.38 0.29
C GLY A 65 -16.68 46.45 1.50
N VAL A 66 -17.58 46.68 2.46
CA VAL A 66 -17.74 45.79 3.64
C VAL A 66 -18.18 44.40 3.22
N LEU A 67 -19.18 44.29 2.34
CA LEU A 67 -19.69 43.01 1.87
C LEU A 67 -18.65 42.27 1.01
N PHE A 68 -17.93 43.00 0.15
CA PHE A 68 -16.86 42.48 -0.68
C PHE A 68 -15.73 41.90 0.18
N LEU A 69 -15.30 42.59 1.25
CA LEU A 69 -14.32 42.07 2.19
C LEU A 69 -14.84 40.84 2.95
N ALA A 70 -16.06 40.92 3.49
CA ALA A 70 -16.65 39.84 4.28
C ALA A 70 -16.78 38.54 3.46
N ILE A 71 -17.26 38.65 2.22
CA ILE A 71 -17.39 37.51 1.30
C ILE A 71 -16.01 36.94 0.95
N GLN A 72 -15.02 37.80 0.66
CA GLN A 72 -13.66 37.34 0.37
C GLN A 72 -13.03 36.56 1.52
N LEU A 73 -13.12 37.08 2.74
CA LEU A 73 -12.59 36.40 3.93
C LEU A 73 -13.35 35.10 4.20
N ALA A 74 -14.68 35.12 4.11
CA ALA A 74 -15.50 33.93 4.33
C ALA A 74 -15.16 32.81 3.32
N PHE A 75 -15.20 33.11 2.02
CA PHE A 75 -14.90 32.12 0.99
C PHE A 75 -13.43 31.72 1.01
N GLY A 76 -12.51 32.68 1.11
CA GLY A 76 -11.07 32.43 1.12
C GLY A 76 -10.65 31.49 2.24
N LEU A 77 -11.10 31.75 3.48
CA LEU A 77 -10.76 30.94 4.65
C LEU A 77 -11.51 29.60 4.65
N LEU A 78 -12.82 29.57 4.39
CA LEU A 78 -13.57 28.30 4.34
C LEU A 78 -13.06 27.40 3.22
N GLY A 79 -12.82 27.96 2.04
CA GLY A 79 -12.26 27.27 0.89
C GLY A 79 -10.88 26.70 1.20
N SER A 80 -9.98 27.49 1.80
CA SER A 80 -8.64 27.02 2.17
C SER A 80 -8.68 25.79 3.09
N ARG A 81 -9.57 25.79 4.09
CA ARG A 81 -9.77 24.66 5.01
C ARG A 81 -10.37 23.45 4.32
N TRP A 82 -11.36 23.66 3.45
CA TRP A 82 -12.02 22.57 2.73
C TRP A 82 -11.06 21.88 1.75
N TRP A 83 -10.30 22.66 0.99
CA TRP A 83 -9.31 22.16 0.04
C TRP A 83 -8.12 21.48 0.70
N TYR A 84 -7.65 22.03 1.82
CA TYR A 84 -6.66 21.35 2.65
C TYR A 84 -7.17 19.97 3.10
N ARG A 85 -8.38 19.88 3.66
CA ARG A 85 -9.00 18.59 4.02
C ARG A 85 -9.24 17.67 2.81
N GLY A 86 -9.54 18.24 1.64
CA GLY A 86 -9.65 17.47 0.40
C GLY A 86 -8.36 16.72 0.08
N GLY A 87 -7.22 17.40 0.22
CA GLY A 87 -5.89 16.80 0.04
C GLY A 87 -5.65 15.63 1.00
N THR A 88 -5.96 15.81 2.28
CA THR A 88 -5.78 14.77 3.31
C THR A 88 -6.63 13.54 3.01
N VAL A 89 -7.92 13.73 2.68
CA VAL A 89 -8.86 12.64 2.37
C VAL A 89 -8.43 11.87 1.13
N VAL A 90 -7.99 12.56 0.08
CA VAL A 90 -7.49 11.91 -1.15
C VAL A 90 -6.22 11.12 -0.87
N ARG A 91 -5.32 11.64 -0.04
CA ARG A 91 -4.10 10.93 0.38
C ARG A 91 -4.42 9.68 1.20
N GLN A 92 -5.35 9.76 2.15
CA GLN A 92 -5.80 8.62 2.97
C GLN A 92 -6.43 7.50 2.12
N LYS A 93 -7.05 7.83 0.98
CA LYS A 93 -7.60 6.82 0.04
C LYS A 93 -6.55 6.07 -0.77
N LEU A 94 -5.29 6.51 -0.76
CA LEU A 94 -4.20 5.84 -1.47
C LEU A 94 -3.96 4.46 -0.85
N ARG A 95 -4.16 3.38 -1.59
CA ARG A 95 -4.00 2.00 -1.12
C ARG A 95 -2.84 1.31 -1.83
N LEU A 96 -2.25 0.31 -1.16
CA LEU A 96 -1.26 -0.56 -1.82
C LEU A 96 -1.94 -1.38 -2.91
N ILE A 97 -1.22 -1.62 -4.01
CA ILE A 97 -1.73 -2.41 -5.13
C ILE A 97 -1.94 -3.84 -4.67
N ASP A 98 -3.16 -4.36 -4.89
CA ASP A 98 -3.47 -5.76 -4.67
C ASP A 98 -3.06 -6.58 -5.90
N ALA A 99 -2.04 -7.43 -5.74
CA ALA A 99 -1.49 -8.24 -6.82
C ALA A 99 -2.52 -9.20 -7.46
N SER A 100 -3.58 -9.56 -6.74
CA SER A 100 -4.69 -10.39 -7.27
C SER A 100 -5.45 -9.73 -8.42
N THR A 101 -5.47 -8.39 -8.46
CA THR A 101 -6.20 -7.62 -9.49
C THR A 101 -5.44 -7.53 -10.81
N LEU A 102 -4.15 -7.90 -10.81
CA LEU A 102 -3.22 -7.71 -11.93
C LEU A 102 -3.31 -8.85 -12.97
N ARG A 103 -4.46 -8.97 -13.64
CA ARG A 103 -4.68 -9.99 -14.69
C ARG A 103 -3.69 -9.82 -15.86
N GLY A 104 -3.12 -10.93 -16.32
CA GLY A 104 -2.16 -10.97 -17.44
C GLY A 104 -0.75 -10.45 -17.11
N TRP A 105 -0.44 -10.14 -15.85
CA TRP A 105 0.92 -9.80 -15.43
C TRP A 105 1.76 -11.07 -15.21
N LYS A 106 3.01 -11.04 -15.67
CA LYS A 106 3.93 -12.18 -15.54
C LYS A 106 4.34 -12.35 -14.08
N ARG A 107 4.21 -13.57 -13.56
CA ARG A 107 4.77 -13.95 -12.25
C ARG A 107 6.29 -14.13 -12.39
N ILE A 108 7.06 -13.44 -11.56
CA ILE A 108 8.52 -13.55 -11.50
C ILE A 108 8.89 -13.88 -10.05
N GLU A 109 9.85 -14.79 -9.88
CA GLU A 109 10.32 -15.19 -8.57
C GLU A 109 11.80 -14.85 -8.47
N THR A 110 12.17 -14.13 -7.42
CA THR A 110 13.55 -13.71 -7.18
C THR A 110 14.02 -14.35 -5.89
N LYS A 111 15.17 -15.05 -5.92
CA LYS A 111 15.82 -15.57 -4.71
C LYS A 111 16.28 -14.40 -3.85
N ILE A 112 15.97 -14.46 -2.56
CA ILE A 112 16.29 -13.42 -1.59
C ILE A 112 16.91 -14.04 -0.34
N VAL A 113 17.60 -13.22 0.45
CA VAL A 113 18.00 -13.54 1.82
C VAL A 113 17.15 -12.77 2.83
N ALA A 114 17.19 -13.13 4.11
CA ALA A 114 16.40 -12.45 5.14
C ALA A 114 16.64 -10.92 5.17
N SER A 115 17.88 -10.46 4.99
CA SER A 115 18.20 -9.02 4.95
C SER A 115 17.58 -8.28 3.75
N ASP A 116 17.24 -8.99 2.68
CA ASP A 116 16.60 -8.38 1.51
C ASP A 116 15.12 -8.07 1.76
N VAL A 117 14.46 -8.79 2.67
CA VAL A 117 13.08 -8.49 3.09
C VAL A 117 13.03 -7.08 3.69
N GLY A 118 13.96 -6.76 4.61
CA GLY A 118 14.07 -5.42 5.19
C GLY A 118 14.32 -4.34 4.14
N ARG A 119 15.18 -4.61 3.14
CA ARG A 119 15.39 -3.67 2.01
C ARG A 119 14.12 -3.44 1.17
N ILE A 120 13.31 -4.48 0.98
CA ILE A 120 12.03 -4.35 0.26
C ILE A 120 11.07 -3.47 1.08
N PHE A 121 10.96 -3.68 2.39
CA PHE A 121 10.11 -2.89 3.27
C PHE A 121 10.60 -1.45 3.43
N GLU A 122 11.90 -1.23 3.57
CA GLU A 122 12.53 0.10 3.55
C GLU A 122 12.18 0.83 2.25
N ARG A 123 12.27 0.16 1.09
CA ARG A 123 11.90 0.76 -0.19
C ARG A 123 10.40 1.08 -0.27
N ILE A 124 9.54 0.19 0.23
CA ILE A 124 8.09 0.42 0.33
C ILE A 124 7.82 1.65 1.20
N GLN A 125 8.48 1.74 2.36
CA GLN A 125 8.37 2.85 3.28
C GLN A 125 8.84 4.16 2.64
N VAL A 126 10.01 4.20 2.01
CA VAL A 126 10.48 5.39 1.28
C VAL A 126 9.47 5.81 0.20
N LEU A 127 8.86 4.87 -0.53
CA LEU A 127 7.86 5.19 -1.54
C LEU A 127 6.53 5.71 -0.93
N LEU A 128 6.22 5.32 0.30
CA LEU A 128 5.10 5.87 1.07
C LEU A 128 5.44 7.26 1.64
N ASP A 129 6.62 7.43 2.21
CA ASP A 129 7.05 8.57 3.03
C ASP A 129 7.78 9.68 2.24
N SER A 130 8.10 9.45 0.95
CA SER A 130 8.90 10.35 0.08
C SER A 130 8.49 11.84 0.01
N ASN A 131 7.41 12.26 0.65
CA ASN A 131 6.91 13.63 0.64
C ASN A 131 6.76 14.30 2.03
N GLU A 132 7.21 13.66 3.12
CA GLU A 132 6.90 14.12 4.49
C GLU A 132 7.73 15.32 5.00
N SER A 133 8.83 15.71 4.35
CA SER A 133 9.87 16.54 5.00
C SER A 133 9.77 18.07 4.86
N LEU A 134 8.58 18.66 4.71
CA LEU A 134 8.49 20.11 4.47
C LEU A 134 7.72 20.78 5.63
N PRO A 135 8.06 22.03 6.03
CA PRO A 135 7.49 22.69 7.21
C PRO A 135 5.96 22.88 7.16
N ASP A 136 5.35 22.88 8.34
CA ASP A 136 3.90 22.91 8.61
C ASP A 136 3.26 24.30 8.36
N ASP A 137 4.07 25.33 8.12
CA ASP A 137 3.65 26.75 8.11
C ASP A 137 2.87 27.19 6.85
N LEU A 138 2.61 26.29 5.90
CA LEU A 138 1.99 26.64 4.61
C LEU A 138 0.49 26.92 4.71
N SER A 139 -0.23 26.31 5.67
CA SER A 139 -1.63 26.69 5.94
C SER A 139 -1.72 28.14 6.39
N ASP A 140 -0.83 28.52 7.30
CA ASP A 140 -0.81 29.82 7.94
C ASP A 140 -0.39 30.89 6.92
N LEU A 141 0.61 30.58 6.10
CA LEU A 141 0.97 31.41 4.94
C LEU A 141 -0.20 31.55 3.96
N GLY A 142 -0.93 30.47 3.66
CA GLY A 142 -2.11 30.51 2.80
C GLY A 142 -3.22 31.42 3.34
N TRP A 143 -3.51 31.33 4.65
CA TRP A 143 -4.47 32.21 5.31
C TRP A 143 -4.02 33.65 5.33
N PHE A 144 -2.73 33.89 5.60
CA PHE A 144 -2.14 35.22 5.55
C PHE A 144 -2.30 35.86 4.16
N ILE A 145 -1.99 35.11 3.09
CA ILE A 145 -2.15 35.58 1.71
C ILE A 145 -3.62 35.94 1.43
N VAL A 146 -4.57 35.09 1.82
CA VAL A 146 -6.01 35.36 1.65
C VAL A 146 -6.42 36.65 2.34
N VAL A 147 -6.05 36.82 3.62
CA VAL A 147 -6.43 38.01 4.40
C VAL A 147 -5.82 39.28 3.81
N VAL A 148 -4.50 39.28 3.55
CA VAL A 148 -3.79 40.45 3.02
C VAL A 148 -4.32 40.83 1.64
N TYR A 149 -4.49 39.86 0.74
CA TYR A 149 -5.02 40.14 -0.59
C TYR A 149 -6.46 40.65 -0.54
N SER A 150 -7.30 40.11 0.35
CA SER A 150 -8.69 40.57 0.52
C SER A 150 -8.77 42.03 0.98
N VAL A 151 -7.86 42.47 1.86
CA VAL A 151 -7.78 43.87 2.31
C VAL A 151 -7.33 44.77 1.16
N ILE A 152 -6.26 44.39 0.44
CA ILE A 152 -5.74 45.16 -0.71
C ILE A 152 -6.81 45.29 -1.81
N ALA A 153 -7.48 44.19 -2.14
CA ALA A 153 -8.52 44.18 -3.17
C ALA A 153 -9.72 45.03 -2.76
N THR A 154 -10.15 44.96 -1.49
CA THR A 154 -11.22 45.84 -0.97
C THR A 154 -10.83 47.31 -1.01
N PHE A 155 -9.59 47.64 -0.65
CA PHE A 155 -9.13 49.03 -0.71
C PHE A 155 -9.10 49.55 -2.16
N ALA A 156 -8.63 48.72 -3.11
CA ALA A 156 -8.66 49.05 -4.53
C ALA A 156 -10.10 49.22 -5.05
N ALA A 157 -11.02 48.36 -4.62
CA ALA A 157 -12.44 48.42 -4.95
C ALA A 157 -13.11 49.73 -4.51
N VAL A 158 -12.80 50.21 -3.30
CA VAL A 158 -13.35 51.46 -2.77
C VAL A 158 -12.78 52.70 -3.49
N LEU A 159 -11.53 52.64 -3.95
CA LEU A 159 -10.86 53.78 -4.60
C LEU A 159 -11.13 53.91 -6.11
N ARG A 160 -11.36 52.80 -6.82
CA ARG A 160 -11.39 52.76 -8.30
C ARG A 160 -12.63 52.10 -8.88
N ASP A 161 -13.65 51.90 -8.06
CA ASP A 161 -14.81 51.05 -8.31
C ASP A 161 -14.42 49.57 -8.55
N ILE A 162 -15.38 48.68 -8.32
CA ILE A 162 -15.17 47.25 -8.52
C ILE A 162 -15.28 46.92 -10.01
N SER A 163 -14.15 46.61 -10.63
CA SER A 163 -14.11 46.11 -11.99
C SER A 163 -14.19 44.58 -12.03
N ALA A 164 -14.72 44.02 -13.13
CA ALA A 164 -14.70 42.58 -13.39
C ALA A 164 -13.27 41.98 -13.31
N GLY A 165 -12.26 42.76 -13.73
CA GLY A 165 -10.85 42.37 -13.61
C GLY A 165 -10.39 42.23 -12.16
N LEU A 166 -10.83 43.11 -11.26
CA LEU A 166 -10.53 43.01 -9.84
C LEU A 166 -11.18 41.75 -9.24
N CYS A 167 -12.46 41.50 -9.52
CA CYS A 167 -13.16 40.27 -9.10
C CYS A 167 -12.42 39.01 -9.58
N LEU A 168 -12.02 38.97 -10.86
CA LEU A 168 -11.28 37.85 -11.42
C LEU A 168 -9.93 37.64 -10.70
N SER A 169 -9.21 38.72 -10.38
CA SER A 169 -7.93 38.64 -9.68
C SER A 169 -8.07 38.00 -8.28
N VAL A 170 -9.12 38.37 -7.54
CA VAL A 170 -9.44 37.79 -6.22
C VAL A 170 -9.72 36.30 -6.34
N VAL A 171 -10.58 35.91 -7.28
CA VAL A 171 -10.89 34.49 -7.51
C VAL A 171 -9.65 33.71 -7.92
N ALA A 172 -8.80 34.28 -8.79
CA ALA A 172 -7.57 33.64 -9.24
C ALA A 172 -6.57 33.43 -8.10
N VAL A 173 -6.34 34.45 -7.26
CA VAL A 173 -5.43 34.35 -6.11
C VAL A 173 -5.95 33.34 -5.09
N HIS A 174 -7.24 33.38 -4.74
CA HIS A 174 -7.83 32.42 -3.81
C HIS A 174 -7.78 30.99 -4.38
N GLY A 175 -8.11 30.81 -5.65
CA GLY A 175 -8.02 29.52 -6.33
C GLY A 175 -6.60 28.95 -6.34
N ALA A 176 -5.60 29.79 -6.61
CA ALA A 176 -4.19 29.39 -6.55
C ALA A 176 -3.78 28.93 -5.14
N VAL A 177 -4.17 29.68 -4.10
CA VAL A 177 -3.92 29.29 -2.70
C VAL A 177 -4.62 27.97 -2.38
N TRP A 178 -5.87 27.76 -2.79
CA TRP A 178 -6.61 26.53 -2.54
C TRP A 178 -5.97 25.31 -3.22
N VAL A 179 -5.52 25.44 -4.47
CA VAL A 179 -4.79 24.39 -5.18
C VAL A 179 -3.47 24.09 -4.48
N ALA A 180 -2.71 25.12 -4.08
CA ALA A 180 -1.45 24.96 -3.37
C ALA A 180 -1.65 24.20 -2.05
N LEU A 181 -2.65 24.57 -1.25
CA LEU A 181 -2.99 23.90 -0.01
C LEU A 181 -3.47 22.46 -0.23
N PHE A 182 -4.26 22.19 -1.27
CA PHE A 182 -4.68 20.84 -1.63
C PHE A 182 -3.48 19.95 -1.98
N VAL A 183 -2.64 20.41 -2.90
CA VAL A 183 -1.43 19.68 -3.34
C VAL A 183 -0.52 19.44 -2.15
N ARG A 184 -0.30 20.48 -1.34
CA ARG A 184 0.54 20.40 -0.16
C ARG A 184 0.02 19.37 0.82
N SER A 185 -1.24 19.49 1.22
CA SER A 185 -1.91 18.56 2.12
C SER A 185 -1.85 17.12 1.60
N TYR A 186 -2.08 16.91 0.30
CA TYR A 186 -1.95 15.59 -0.30
C TYR A 186 -0.53 15.02 -0.18
N LEU A 187 0.50 15.85 -0.32
CA LEU A 187 1.89 15.44 -0.22
C LEU A 187 2.34 15.21 1.23
N THR A 188 1.93 16.07 2.17
CA THR A 188 2.41 16.04 3.56
C THR A 188 1.60 15.20 4.49
N THR A 189 0.34 14.89 4.17
CA THR A 189 -0.50 14.10 5.08
C THR A 189 0.20 12.77 5.33
N PRO A 190 0.69 12.56 6.57
CA PRO A 190 1.48 11.40 6.86
C PRO A 190 0.58 10.19 6.71
N THR A 191 1.13 9.12 6.17
CA THR A 191 0.50 7.81 6.28
C THR A 191 0.94 7.18 7.60
N SER A 192 0.91 7.93 8.70
CA SER A 192 1.60 7.61 9.97
C SER A 192 1.18 6.26 10.58
N GLU A 193 -0.07 5.84 10.40
CA GLU A 193 -0.49 4.48 10.80
C GLU A 193 0.23 3.38 10.02
N ARG A 194 0.82 3.69 8.86
CA ARG A 194 1.47 2.71 7.99
C ARG A 194 2.94 2.50 8.30
N SER A 195 3.72 3.47 8.77
CA SER A 195 5.16 3.28 8.97
C SER A 195 5.45 2.27 10.08
N GLU A 196 4.84 2.45 11.26
CA GLU A 196 4.93 1.48 12.36
C GLU A 196 4.32 0.13 11.97
N SER A 197 3.17 0.15 11.28
CA SER A 197 2.53 -1.08 10.80
C SER A 197 3.36 -1.80 9.71
N THR A 198 4.14 -1.09 8.89
CA THR A 198 5.04 -1.72 7.91
C THR A 198 6.20 -2.43 8.59
N ALA A 199 6.78 -1.84 9.64
CA ALA A 199 7.84 -2.49 10.42
C ALA A 199 7.31 -3.74 11.14
N HIS A 200 6.08 -3.68 11.68
CA HIS A 200 5.45 -4.85 12.29
C HIS A 200 5.13 -5.93 11.24
N LEU A 201 4.64 -5.55 10.06
CA LEU A 201 4.40 -6.47 8.95
C LEU A 201 5.71 -7.15 8.50
N GLU A 202 6.79 -6.39 8.39
CA GLU A 202 8.14 -6.93 8.11
C GLU A 202 8.54 -7.98 9.15
N TYR A 203 8.41 -7.65 10.45
CA TYR A 203 8.70 -8.57 11.55
C TYR A 203 7.89 -9.85 11.44
N VAL A 204 6.58 -9.74 11.17
CA VAL A 204 5.70 -10.91 11.03
C VAL A 204 6.15 -11.80 9.88
N ILE A 205 6.40 -11.22 8.70
CA ILE A 205 6.86 -11.97 7.52
C ILE A 205 8.20 -12.63 7.80
N LEU A 206 9.18 -11.91 8.34
CA LEU A 206 10.49 -12.46 8.70
C LEU A 206 10.37 -13.61 9.70
N SER A 207 9.54 -13.46 10.73
CA SER A 207 9.28 -14.52 11.72
C SER A 207 8.74 -15.78 11.05
N ARG A 208 7.79 -15.64 10.11
CA ARG A 208 7.25 -16.78 9.33
C ARG A 208 8.32 -17.44 8.45
N LEU A 209 9.05 -16.67 7.66
CA LEU A 209 10.08 -17.20 6.75
C LEU A 209 11.20 -17.92 7.53
N ASN A 210 11.61 -17.36 8.67
CA ASN A 210 12.61 -17.95 9.55
C ASN A 210 12.09 -19.22 10.23
N SER A 211 10.82 -19.27 10.64
CA SER A 211 10.21 -20.47 11.20
C SER A 211 10.16 -21.63 10.21
N VAL A 212 9.81 -21.38 8.94
CA VAL A 212 9.87 -22.43 7.91
C VAL A 212 11.31 -22.88 7.69
N SER A 213 12.24 -21.94 7.61
CA SER A 213 13.67 -22.25 7.42
C SER A 213 14.24 -23.06 8.58
N LYS A 214 13.84 -22.76 9.82
CA LYS A 214 14.19 -23.52 11.02
C LYS A 214 13.55 -24.89 11.02
N GLY A 215 12.28 -24.99 10.63
CA GLY A 215 11.55 -26.25 10.52
C GLY A 215 12.13 -27.18 9.45
N ALA A 216 12.78 -26.62 8.43
CA ALA A 216 13.43 -27.38 7.36
C ALA A 216 14.63 -28.22 7.84
N GLY A 217 15.23 -27.89 8.99
CA GLY A 217 16.32 -28.66 9.58
C GLY A 217 17.54 -28.75 8.65
N THR A 218 17.86 -29.97 8.21
CA THR A 218 19.00 -30.29 7.33
C THR A 218 18.70 -30.10 5.84
N CYS A 219 17.43 -29.88 5.47
CA CYS A 219 17.06 -29.55 4.10
C CYS A 219 17.56 -28.15 3.72
N ARG A 220 17.53 -27.82 2.42
CA ARG A 220 17.97 -26.53 1.91
C ARG A 220 16.77 -25.59 1.71
N PRO A 221 16.47 -24.67 2.64
CA PRO A 221 15.45 -23.65 2.42
C PRO A 221 15.98 -22.53 1.51
N VAL A 222 15.16 -22.09 0.56
CA VAL A 222 15.42 -20.94 -0.32
C VAL A 222 14.25 -19.97 -0.22
N MET A 223 14.52 -18.77 0.30
CA MET A 223 13.54 -17.69 0.37
C MET A 223 13.38 -17.03 -1.01
N LEU A 224 12.14 -16.67 -1.34
CA LEU A 224 11.74 -16.09 -2.61
C LEU A 224 10.86 -14.86 -2.38
N ALA A 225 11.12 -13.78 -3.11
CA ALA A 225 10.15 -12.72 -3.33
C ALA A 225 9.39 -13.01 -4.63
N VAL A 226 8.06 -13.01 -4.56
CA VAL A 226 7.18 -13.24 -5.71
C VAL A 226 6.67 -11.88 -6.20
N TRP A 227 6.95 -11.58 -7.46
CA TRP A 227 6.59 -10.33 -8.12
C TRP A 227 5.57 -10.57 -9.23
N ARG A 228 4.71 -9.58 -9.47
CA ARG A 228 3.96 -9.43 -10.72
C ARG A 228 4.61 -8.32 -11.53
N ARG A 229 5.04 -8.62 -12.75
CA ARG A 229 5.69 -7.65 -13.64
C ARG A 229 4.93 -7.46 -14.94
N LYS A 230 4.82 -6.20 -15.38
CA LYS A 230 4.36 -5.81 -16.71
C LYS A 230 5.18 -4.60 -17.17
N LYS A 231 5.91 -4.76 -18.28
CA LYS A 231 6.85 -3.74 -18.80
C LYS A 231 7.86 -3.33 -17.71
N ASN A 232 7.96 -2.04 -17.41
CA ASN A 232 8.89 -1.46 -16.44
C ASN A 232 8.25 -1.24 -15.04
N THR A 233 7.26 -2.06 -14.70
CA THR A 233 6.55 -1.97 -13.42
C THR A 233 6.45 -3.34 -12.79
N SER A 234 6.87 -3.41 -11.53
CA SER A 234 6.80 -4.60 -10.70
C SER A 234 6.00 -4.31 -9.43
N VAL A 235 5.21 -5.28 -9.00
CA VAL A 235 4.41 -5.21 -7.77
C VAL A 235 4.71 -6.44 -6.94
N LEU A 236 5.02 -6.25 -5.65
CA LEU A 236 5.22 -7.36 -4.72
C LEU A 236 3.90 -8.11 -4.54
N SER A 237 3.93 -9.41 -4.78
CA SER A 237 2.74 -10.27 -4.67
C SER A 237 2.75 -11.12 -3.42
N ASP A 238 3.90 -11.67 -3.05
CA ASP A 238 4.03 -12.55 -1.89
C ASP A 238 5.49 -12.77 -1.50
N PHE A 239 5.73 -13.32 -0.31
CA PHE A 239 6.97 -14.01 0.03
C PHE A 239 6.72 -15.51 0.13
N ALA A 240 7.75 -16.29 -0.22
CA ALA A 240 7.68 -17.74 -0.19
C ALA A 240 8.99 -18.36 0.28
N VAL A 241 8.93 -19.59 0.79
CA VAL A 241 10.10 -20.43 1.05
C VAL A 241 9.91 -21.74 0.32
N ARG A 242 10.88 -22.11 -0.52
CA ARG A 242 10.95 -23.46 -1.09
C ARG A 242 11.99 -24.28 -0.35
N VAL A 243 11.61 -25.48 0.05
CA VAL A 243 12.50 -26.42 0.72
C VAL A 243 12.86 -27.52 -0.26
N TYR A 244 14.16 -27.68 -0.49
CA TYR A 244 14.74 -28.71 -1.35
C TYR A 244 15.39 -29.79 -0.50
N ALA A 245 15.40 -31.02 -1.02
CA ALA A 245 16.22 -32.09 -0.44
C ALA A 245 17.70 -31.68 -0.49
N ARG A 246 18.51 -32.19 0.45
CA ARG A 246 19.91 -31.77 0.61
C ARG A 246 20.79 -32.11 -0.60
N ASP A 247 20.51 -33.23 -1.26
CA ASP A 247 21.34 -33.80 -2.32
C ASP A 247 20.72 -33.69 -3.73
N ASP A 248 19.58 -33.01 -3.85
CA ASP A 248 18.86 -32.87 -5.12
C ASP A 248 18.67 -31.37 -5.47
N ASP A 249 19.30 -30.92 -6.56
CA ASP A 249 19.03 -29.62 -7.19
C ASP A 249 17.72 -29.65 -8.04
N GLY A 250 16.98 -30.77 -7.99
CA GLY A 250 15.72 -31.00 -8.65
C GLY A 250 14.53 -30.27 -8.02
N GLU A 251 13.40 -30.97 -7.87
CA GLU A 251 12.12 -30.37 -7.50
C GLU A 251 12.02 -30.09 -5.99
N ALA A 252 11.41 -28.96 -5.64
CA ALA A 252 11.16 -28.61 -4.24
C ALA A 252 10.18 -29.61 -3.61
N LEU A 253 10.43 -30.02 -2.38
CA LEU A 253 9.54 -30.90 -1.61
C LEU A 253 8.32 -30.14 -1.07
N LEU A 254 8.56 -28.89 -0.66
CA LEU A 254 7.60 -28.03 0.03
C LEU A 254 7.75 -26.58 -0.43
N GLU A 255 6.62 -25.90 -0.65
CA GLU A 255 6.56 -24.45 -0.87
C GLU A 255 5.64 -23.82 0.19
N TYR A 256 6.19 -22.94 1.03
CA TYR A 256 5.41 -22.07 1.90
C TYR A 256 5.15 -20.74 1.20
N SER A 257 3.93 -20.20 1.32
CA SER A 257 3.50 -18.89 0.80
C SER A 257 2.91 -18.08 1.94
N THR A 258 3.34 -16.82 2.13
CA THR A 258 2.81 -15.95 3.19
C THR A 258 1.36 -15.50 2.94
N GLY A 259 0.89 -15.52 1.68
CA GLY A 259 -0.49 -15.23 1.34
C GLY A 259 -0.86 -13.75 1.38
N LEU A 260 0.06 -12.85 1.01
CA LEU A 260 -0.14 -11.39 1.12
C LEU A 260 -1.20 -10.79 0.18
N SER A 261 -1.66 -11.57 -0.81
CA SER A 261 -2.64 -11.17 -1.83
C SER A 261 -4.03 -11.71 -1.50
N LYS A 262 -5.11 -11.01 -1.86
CA LYS A 262 -6.50 -11.40 -1.48
C LYS A 262 -6.94 -12.76 -2.01
N ASP A 263 -6.44 -13.13 -3.18
CA ASP A 263 -6.71 -14.41 -3.84
C ASP A 263 -5.88 -15.57 -3.27
N ARG A 264 -4.90 -15.27 -2.42
CA ARG A 264 -4.05 -16.27 -1.76
C ARG A 264 -4.35 -16.33 -0.27
N LYS A 265 -4.09 -17.50 0.29
CA LYS A 265 -4.05 -17.73 1.73
C LYS A 265 -2.62 -18.05 2.10
N GLU A 266 -2.28 -17.81 3.36
CA GLU A 266 -1.07 -18.39 3.94
C GLU A 266 -1.18 -19.92 3.83
N CYS A 267 -0.24 -20.55 3.15
CA CYS A 267 -0.31 -21.99 2.86
C CYS A 267 1.05 -22.66 2.76
N LEU A 268 1.06 -23.95 3.06
CA LEU A 268 2.14 -24.90 2.84
C LEU A 268 1.68 -25.87 1.75
N CYS A 269 2.29 -25.81 0.57
CA CYS A 269 2.05 -26.71 -0.53
C CYS A 269 3.11 -27.81 -0.53
N ILE A 270 2.68 -29.05 -0.38
CA ILE A 270 3.53 -30.22 -0.55
C ILE A 270 3.51 -30.62 -2.00
N LEU A 271 4.69 -30.61 -2.61
CA LEU A 271 4.85 -30.75 -4.05
C LEU A 271 5.24 -32.16 -4.48
N LYS A 272 5.67 -33.03 -3.54
CA LYS A 272 6.12 -34.39 -3.84
C LYS A 272 5.82 -35.38 -2.72
N GLY A 273 5.35 -36.57 -3.08
CA GLY A 273 5.46 -37.79 -2.27
C GLY A 273 4.53 -37.92 -1.06
N ALA A 274 3.45 -37.14 -0.97
CA ALA A 274 2.51 -37.21 0.15
C ALA A 274 1.18 -37.87 -0.23
N ASP A 275 0.79 -38.87 0.55
CA ASP A 275 -0.59 -39.39 0.60
C ASP A 275 -1.44 -38.52 1.55
N GLU A 276 -2.66 -38.17 1.14
CA GLU A 276 -3.56 -37.27 1.86
C GLU A 276 -3.94 -37.84 3.24
N GLY A 277 -4.14 -39.16 3.34
CA GLY A 277 -4.45 -39.83 4.60
C GLY A 277 -3.30 -39.75 5.63
N GLN A 278 -2.07 -39.93 5.16
CA GLN A 278 -0.88 -39.82 6.01
C GLN A 278 -0.68 -38.38 6.48
N LEU A 279 -0.86 -37.40 5.59
CA LEU A 279 -0.70 -36.00 5.91
C LEU A 279 -1.78 -35.47 6.88
N GLY A 280 -3.01 -35.93 6.73
CA GLY A 280 -4.11 -35.68 7.68
C GLY A 280 -3.77 -36.08 9.10
N SER A 281 -3.14 -37.24 9.28
CA SER A 281 -2.70 -37.71 10.60
C SER A 281 -1.60 -36.82 11.20
N VAL A 282 -0.66 -36.35 10.38
CA VAL A 282 0.46 -35.49 10.81
C VAL A 282 -0.05 -34.12 11.26
N ILE A 283 -0.94 -33.51 10.48
CA ILE A 283 -1.53 -32.20 10.79
C ILE A 283 -2.42 -32.29 12.04
N SER A 284 -3.16 -33.39 12.19
CA SER A 284 -3.96 -33.62 13.40
C SER A 284 -3.08 -33.82 14.64
N SER A 285 -1.95 -34.53 14.50
CA SER A 285 -1.02 -34.83 15.60
C SER A 285 -0.20 -33.62 16.06
N THR A 286 0.00 -32.63 15.19
CA THR A 286 0.77 -31.42 15.49
C THR A 286 -0.05 -30.39 16.27
N GLY A 287 -1.33 -30.67 16.57
CA GLY A 287 -2.21 -29.82 17.38
C GLY A 287 -2.70 -28.57 16.66
N ILE A 288 -2.66 -28.60 15.33
CA ILE A 288 -2.82 -27.45 14.46
C ILE A 288 -4.31 -27.20 14.20
N SER A 289 -4.98 -26.55 15.15
CA SER A 289 -6.42 -26.27 15.04
C SER A 289 -6.76 -25.27 13.92
N ARG A 290 -5.78 -24.48 13.47
CA ARG A 290 -6.01 -23.37 12.53
C ARG A 290 -5.71 -23.69 11.07
N TRP A 291 -5.17 -24.86 10.75
CA TRP A 291 -4.82 -25.18 9.37
C TRP A 291 -5.69 -26.29 8.82
N THR A 292 -6.21 -26.06 7.62
CA THR A 292 -7.10 -26.98 6.93
C THR A 292 -6.41 -27.53 5.71
N LEU A 293 -6.50 -28.85 5.54
CA LEU A 293 -6.15 -29.50 4.29
C LEU A 293 -7.08 -29.03 3.17
N VAL A 294 -6.47 -28.65 2.06
CA VAL A 294 -7.13 -28.28 0.82
C VAL A 294 -6.41 -29.05 -0.27
N ALA A 295 -7.09 -30.01 -0.90
CA ALA A 295 -6.57 -30.68 -2.07
C ALA A 295 -6.26 -29.65 -3.17
N SER A 296 -5.04 -29.65 -3.69
CA SER A 296 -4.54 -28.66 -4.66
C SER A 296 -4.13 -29.37 -5.95
N GLY A 297 -5.12 -29.82 -6.73
CA GLY A 297 -4.88 -30.57 -7.96
C GLY A 297 -4.57 -32.05 -7.73
N GLU A 298 -4.18 -32.77 -8.80
CA GLU A 298 -4.05 -34.23 -8.80
C GLU A 298 -2.81 -34.75 -8.05
N GLU A 299 -1.77 -33.92 -7.84
CA GLU A 299 -0.48 -34.37 -7.27
C GLU A 299 0.08 -33.49 -6.14
N SER A 300 -0.63 -32.42 -5.74
CA SER A 300 -0.15 -31.54 -4.66
C SER A 300 -1.20 -31.31 -3.59
N ILE A 301 -0.76 -31.34 -2.33
CA ILE A 301 -1.61 -31.14 -1.17
C ILE A 301 -1.25 -29.82 -0.53
N ALA A 302 -2.24 -28.94 -0.35
CA ALA A 302 -2.03 -27.65 0.30
C ALA A 302 -2.62 -27.68 1.71
N VAL A 303 -1.84 -27.21 2.67
CA VAL A 303 -2.28 -26.98 4.04
C VAL A 303 -2.41 -25.48 4.20
N CYS A 304 -3.64 -24.99 4.27
CA CYS A 304 -3.93 -23.56 4.29
C CYS A 304 -4.35 -23.13 5.69
N ARG A 305 -3.84 -21.99 6.15
CA ARG A 305 -4.27 -21.42 7.42
C ARG A 305 -5.67 -20.80 7.28
N GLY A 306 -6.55 -21.14 8.22
CA GLY A 306 -7.83 -20.50 8.48
C GLY A 306 -7.69 -19.33 9.47
N GLY A 307 -8.61 -18.37 9.37
CA GLY A 307 -8.64 -17.18 10.23
C GLY A 307 -8.28 -15.87 9.53
N SER A 308 -7.88 -14.88 10.33
CA SER A 308 -7.47 -13.54 9.89
C SER A 308 -6.26 -13.61 8.96
N ARG A 309 -6.37 -12.98 7.80
CA ARG A 309 -5.32 -12.95 6.77
C ARG A 309 -4.52 -11.67 6.88
N ILE A 310 -3.22 -11.76 6.64
CA ILE A 310 -2.34 -10.61 6.49
C ILE A 310 -2.34 -10.23 5.01
N LEU A 311 -2.87 -9.06 4.68
CA LEU A 311 -3.03 -8.60 3.31
C LEU A 311 -2.20 -7.33 3.10
N LEU A 312 -1.34 -7.31 2.07
CA LEU A 312 -0.53 -6.14 1.77
C LEU A 312 -1.38 -4.91 1.40
N CYS A 313 -2.61 -5.09 0.90
CA CYS A 313 -3.50 -3.98 0.55
C CYS A 313 -4.39 -3.48 1.71
N ASP A 314 -4.37 -4.14 2.87
CA ASP A 314 -5.22 -3.83 4.03
C ASP A 314 -4.38 -3.63 5.30
N PRO A 315 -4.02 -2.37 5.64
CA PRO A 315 -3.21 -2.05 6.81
C PRO A 315 -3.78 -2.56 8.14
N SER A 316 -5.11 -2.70 8.24
CA SER A 316 -5.76 -3.19 9.47
C SER A 316 -5.37 -4.64 9.82
N SER A 317 -4.85 -5.39 8.84
CA SER A 317 -4.39 -6.76 9.02
C SER A 317 -2.92 -6.90 9.43
N TRP A 318 -2.16 -5.80 9.45
CA TRP A 318 -0.71 -5.85 9.57
C TRP A 318 -0.22 -6.06 11.00
N THR A 319 -1.06 -5.83 12.00
CA THR A 319 -0.67 -5.81 13.42
C THR A 319 -1.31 -6.93 14.24
N PRO A 320 -1.03 -8.22 13.94
CA PRO A 320 -1.41 -9.30 14.85
C PRO A 320 -0.65 -9.17 16.17
N ALA A 321 -1.26 -9.62 17.27
CA ALA A 321 -0.62 -9.60 18.58
C ALA A 321 0.68 -10.42 18.56
N LEU A 322 1.74 -9.94 19.24
CA LEU A 322 3.05 -10.62 19.30
C LEU A 322 2.93 -12.09 19.75
N SER A 323 2.08 -12.37 20.74
CA SER A 323 1.81 -13.74 21.20
C SER A 323 1.20 -14.63 20.12
N GLU A 324 0.38 -14.07 19.22
CA GLU A 324 -0.14 -14.78 18.05
C GLU A 324 0.95 -15.02 17.00
N VAL A 325 1.85 -14.06 16.80
CA VAL A 325 2.99 -14.22 15.90
C VAL A 325 3.86 -15.38 16.38
N ASP A 326 4.24 -15.40 17.65
CA ASP A 326 5.09 -16.45 18.21
C ASP A 326 4.42 -17.82 18.18
N ALA A 327 3.14 -17.90 18.57
CA ALA A 327 2.39 -19.15 18.58
C ALA A 327 2.34 -19.78 17.18
N VAL A 328 2.00 -19.00 16.15
CA VAL A 328 1.94 -19.49 14.77
C VAL A 328 3.33 -19.79 14.23
N SER A 329 4.36 -19.02 14.62
CA SER A 329 5.74 -19.28 14.20
C SER A 329 6.27 -20.61 14.77
N GLN A 330 5.90 -20.95 16.01
CA GLN A 330 6.21 -22.25 16.61
C GLN A 330 5.42 -23.38 15.95
N GLU A 331 4.13 -23.17 15.70
CA GLU A 331 3.25 -24.10 14.99
C GLU A 331 3.83 -24.42 13.61
N LEU A 332 4.17 -23.40 12.82
CA LEU A 332 4.77 -23.52 11.49
C LEU A 332 6.07 -24.31 11.51
N THR A 333 6.95 -24.03 12.48
CA THR A 333 8.22 -24.78 12.65
C THR A 333 7.95 -26.27 12.87
N ARG A 334 7.06 -26.62 13.82
CA ARG A 334 6.71 -28.02 14.13
C ARG A 334 6.07 -28.72 12.94
N THR A 335 5.19 -28.02 12.24
CA THR A 335 4.48 -28.54 11.05
C THR A 335 5.45 -28.91 9.94
N VAL A 336 6.36 -27.99 9.61
CA VAL A 336 7.34 -28.19 8.54
C VAL A 336 8.27 -29.34 8.88
N SER A 337 8.78 -29.41 10.12
CA SER A 337 9.62 -30.53 10.55
C SER A 337 8.89 -31.87 10.49
N ALA A 338 7.65 -31.94 10.98
CA ALA A 338 6.87 -33.18 10.98
C ALA A 338 6.54 -33.65 9.55
N ILE A 339 6.22 -32.71 8.63
CA ILE A 339 6.00 -33.03 7.22
C ILE A 339 7.28 -33.58 6.59
N LEU A 340 8.42 -32.91 6.78
CA LEU A 340 9.67 -33.32 6.15
C LEU A 340 10.20 -34.64 6.70
N GLU A 341 10.05 -34.89 8.00
CA GLU A 341 10.37 -36.18 8.62
C GLU A 341 9.56 -37.32 7.97
N LYS A 342 8.27 -37.07 7.72
CA LYS A 342 7.37 -38.04 7.10
C LYS A 342 7.63 -38.27 5.62
N LEU A 343 8.06 -37.24 4.91
CA LEU A 343 8.51 -37.36 3.52
C LEU A 343 9.85 -38.13 3.40
N GLY A 344 10.41 -38.62 4.51
CA GLY A 344 11.67 -39.34 4.51
C GLY A 344 12.88 -38.43 4.22
N ALA A 345 12.71 -37.11 4.33
CA ALA A 345 13.79 -36.14 4.19
C ALA A 345 14.73 -36.13 5.42
N ASN A 346 14.58 -37.11 6.32
CA ASN A 346 15.53 -37.39 7.39
C ASN A 346 16.90 -37.69 6.80
N CYS A 347 17.74 -36.66 6.76
CA CYS A 347 19.17 -36.86 6.85
C CYS A 347 19.41 -37.52 8.21
N SER A 348 19.74 -38.81 8.21
CA SER A 348 20.43 -39.40 9.35
C SER A 348 21.64 -38.51 9.65
N CYS A 349 21.63 -37.87 10.80
CA CYS A 349 22.86 -37.37 11.40
C CYS A 349 23.71 -38.61 11.71
N HIS A 350 24.47 -39.11 10.74
CA HIS A 350 25.61 -39.95 11.06
C HIS A 350 26.58 -39.06 11.83
N SER A 351 26.59 -39.31 13.14
CA SER A 351 27.52 -38.82 14.15
C SER A 351 28.96 -38.93 13.72
#